data_AF-A0A7Y5FLG6-F1
#
_entry.id   AF-A0A7Y5FLG6-F1
#
_cell.length_a   1.000
_cell.length_b   1.000
_cell.length_c   1.000
_cell.angle_alpha   90.00
_cell.angle_beta   90.00
_cell.angle_gamma   90.00
#
_symmetry.space_group_name_H-M   'P 1'
#
loop_
_entity.id
_entity.type
_entity.pdbx_description
1 polymer ?
#
loop_
_entity_poly.entity_id
_entity_poly.type
_entity_poly.pdbx_seq_one_letter_code
_entity_poly.pdbx_strand_id
1 'polypeptide(L)'
;MKSYKKQIGLLLAAAVVLFSFVMTYVTVNLSMNKLYRESEALKEEIVKLKDKRVYYWARYQELASRDNVIPFAVSELGLEENNSPSKVIRIQKSKIYELEKYLSGK
;
A
#
# COMPACT_ATOMS: atom_id res chain seq x y z
N MET A 1 -32.83 61.67 8.53
CA MET A 1 -31.75 60.79 8.03
C MET A 1 -31.24 59.87 9.15
N LYS A 2 -31.84 58.68 9.38
CA LYS A 2 -31.37 57.72 10.43
C LYS A 2 -31.36 56.23 10.01
N SER A 3 -31.53 55.90 8.72
CA SER A 3 -31.70 54.50 8.30
C SER A 3 -30.45 53.84 7.68
N TYR A 4 -29.56 54.60 7.04
CA TYR A 4 -28.44 54.02 6.28
C TYR A 4 -27.36 53.36 7.15
N LYS A 5 -27.06 53.91 8.34
CA LYS A 5 -26.01 53.36 9.23
C LYS A 5 -26.32 51.96 9.74
N LYS A 6 -27.60 51.64 9.99
CA LYS A 6 -28.02 50.29 10.43
C LYS A 6 -27.95 49.25 9.30
N GLN A 7 -28.32 49.64 8.07
CA GLN A 7 -28.23 48.76 6.91
C GLN A 7 -26.77 48.45 6.53
N ILE A 8 -25.87 49.44 6.62
CA ILE A 8 -24.44 49.26 6.37
C ILE A 8 -23.82 48.30 7.40
N GLY A 9 -24.16 48.43 8.67
CA GLY A 9 -23.67 47.50 9.71
C GLY A 9 -24.14 46.06 9.51
N LEU A 10 -25.37 45.87 9.03
CA LEU A 10 -25.96 44.56 8.76
C LEU A 10 -25.32 43.90 7.51
N LEU A 11 -25.05 44.69 6.47
CA LEU A 11 -24.27 44.26 5.30
C LEU A 11 -22.83 43.87 5.67
N LEU A 12 -22.18 44.64 6.54
CA LEU A 12 -20.82 44.33 7.00
C LEU A 12 -20.80 43.00 7.79
N ALA A 13 -21.77 42.79 8.68
CA ALA A 13 -21.88 41.55 9.44
C ALA A 13 -22.12 40.34 8.51
N ALA A 14 -22.99 40.48 7.50
CA ALA A 14 -23.22 39.44 6.51
C ALA A 14 -21.93 39.12 5.72
N ALA A 15 -21.16 40.14 5.32
CA ALA A 15 -19.89 39.95 4.62
C ALA A 15 -18.85 39.21 5.49
N VAL A 16 -18.77 39.52 6.78
CA VAL A 16 -17.87 38.83 7.72
C VAL A 16 -18.25 37.36 7.89
N VAL A 17 -19.54 37.05 8.03
CA VAL A 17 -20.02 35.66 8.13
C VAL A 17 -19.70 34.88 6.87
N LEU A 18 -19.97 35.46 5.70
CA LEU A 18 -19.72 34.81 4.41
C LEU A 18 -18.22 34.57 4.18
N PHE A 19 -17.39 35.56 4.53
CA PHE A 19 -15.93 35.42 4.48
C PHE A 19 -15.42 34.32 5.42
N SER A 20 -15.93 34.26 6.65
CA SER A 20 -15.56 33.21 7.61
C SER A 20 -15.91 31.81 7.09
N PHE A 21 -17.08 31.66 6.46
CA PHE A 21 -17.53 30.40 5.90
C PHE A 21 -16.64 29.93 4.74
N VAL A 22 -16.26 30.85 3.85
CA VAL A 22 -15.33 30.55 2.74
C VAL A 22 -13.96 30.15 3.29
N MET A 23 -13.44 30.88 4.28
CA MET A 23 -12.15 30.55 4.89
C MET A 23 -12.18 29.17 5.55
N THR A 24 -13.22 28.84 6.32
CA THR A 24 -13.38 27.51 6.92
C THR A 24 -13.44 26.42 5.85
N TYR A 25 -14.21 26.61 4.79
CA TYR A 25 -14.30 25.64 3.68
C TYR A 25 -12.93 25.41 3.02
N VAL A 26 -12.19 26.47 2.72
CA VAL A 26 -10.85 26.39 2.12
C VAL A 26 -9.88 25.67 3.05
N THR A 27 -9.87 25.99 4.34
CA THR A 27 -9.00 25.33 5.33
C THR A 27 -9.31 23.84 5.46
N VAL A 28 -10.59 23.46 5.53
CA VAL A 28 -11.00 22.05 5.60
C VAL A 28 -10.59 21.31 4.32
N ASN A 29 -10.85 21.88 3.14
CA ASN A 29 -10.52 21.23 1.88
C ASN A 29 -9.00 21.04 1.68
N LEU A 30 -8.19 22.04 2.07
CA LEU A 30 -6.73 21.94 2.07
C LEU A 30 -6.21 20.88 3.05
N SER A 31 -6.78 20.83 4.26
CA SER A 31 -6.41 19.84 5.28
C SER A 31 -6.75 18.42 4.84
N MET A 32 -7.95 18.20 4.30
CA MET A 32 -8.38 16.91 3.78
C MET A 32 -7.50 16.45 2.62
N ASN A 33 -7.20 17.32 1.65
CA ASN A 33 -6.31 16.98 0.54
C ASN A 33 -4.89 16.61 1.01
N LYS A 34 -4.38 17.28 2.04
CA LYS A 34 -3.07 16.95 2.64
C LYS A 34 -3.10 15.58 3.32
N LEU A 35 -4.11 15.31 4.13
CA LEU A 35 -4.29 14.03 4.82
C LEU A 35 -4.45 12.86 3.83
N TYR A 36 -5.20 13.06 2.75
CA TYR A 36 -5.36 12.04 1.71
C TYR A 36 -4.03 11.70 1.04
N ARG A 37 -3.24 12.70 0.63
CA ARG A 37 -1.91 12.49 0.03
C ARG A 37 -0.93 11.80 0.97
N GLU A 38 -0.91 12.19 2.25
CA GLU A 38 -0.08 11.52 3.26
C GLU A 38 -0.52 10.06 3.47
N SER A 39 -1.82 9.78 3.45
CA SER A 39 -2.35 8.43 3.59
C SER A 39 -2.01 7.53 2.38
N GLU A 40 -2.01 8.08 1.17
CA GLU A 40 -1.60 7.33 -0.04
C GLU A 40 -0.10 7.03 -0.02
N ALA A 41 0.74 8.01 0.35
CA ALA A 41 2.16 7.82 0.50
C ALA A 41 2.49 6.73 1.55
N LEU A 42 1.80 6.74 2.68
CA LEU A 42 1.92 5.70 3.72
C LEU A 42 1.50 4.32 3.20
N LYS A 43 0.44 4.22 2.41
CA LYS A 43 0.01 2.94 1.80
C LYS A 43 1.06 2.42 0.82
N GLU A 44 1.62 3.27 -0.03
CA GLU A 44 2.70 2.87 -0.94
C GLU A 44 3.94 2.38 -0.19
N GLU A 45 4.31 3.05 0.91
CA GLU A 45 5.45 2.64 1.74
C GLU A 45 5.21 1.30 2.44
N ILE A 46 3.99 1.05 2.93
CA ILE A 46 3.61 -0.25 3.51
C ILE A 46 3.71 -1.36 2.46
N VAL A 47 3.26 -1.12 1.22
CA VAL A 47 3.39 -2.11 0.13
C VAL A 47 4.87 -2.40 -0.15
N LYS A 48 5.71 -1.36 -0.29
CA LYS A 48 7.17 -1.53 -0.49
C LYS A 48 7.83 -2.31 0.65
N LEU A 49 7.43 -2.06 1.90
CA LEU A 49 7.93 -2.79 3.07
C LEU A 49 7.48 -4.25 3.09
N LYS A 50 6.25 -4.54 2.65
CA LYS A 50 5.73 -5.90 2.50
C LYS A 50 6.55 -6.67 1.46
N ASP A 51 6.84 -6.05 0.31
CA ASP A 51 7.66 -6.66 -0.74
C ASP A 51 9.08 -6.93 -0.26
N LYS A 52 9.68 -6.00 0.49
CA LYS A 52 10.98 -6.22 1.14
C LYS A 52 10.95 -7.42 2.10
N ARG A 53 9.90 -7.57 2.90
CA ARG A 53 9.77 -8.72 3.81
C ARG A 53 9.74 -10.03 3.03
N VAL A 54 8.94 -10.12 1.97
CA VAL A 54 8.86 -11.31 1.10
C VAL A 54 10.22 -11.60 0.48
N TYR A 55 10.92 -10.57 -0.02
CA TYR A 55 12.26 -10.70 -0.58
C TYR A 55 13.27 -11.27 0.44
N TYR A 56 13.32 -10.72 1.66
CA TYR A 56 14.24 -11.22 2.69
C TYR A 56 13.91 -12.63 3.14
N TRP A 57 12.63 -12.99 3.20
CA TRP A 57 12.22 -14.34 3.57
C TRP A 57 12.60 -15.36 2.50
N ALA A 58 12.38 -15.03 1.22
CA ALA A 58 12.83 -15.86 0.10
C ALA A 58 14.36 -16.01 0.09
N ARG A 59 15.09 -14.92 0.33
CA ARG A 59 16.56 -14.95 0.39
C ARG A 59 17.08 -15.75 1.59
N TYR A 60 16.40 -15.70 2.73
CA TYR A 60 16.72 -16.54 3.88
C TYR A 60 16.51 -18.02 3.57
N GLN A 61 15.40 -18.38 2.90
CA GLN A 61 15.16 -19.75 2.46
C GLN A 61 16.20 -20.23 1.45
N GLU A 62 16.61 -19.39 0.51
CA GLU A 62 17.66 -19.69 -0.46
C GLU A 62 19.01 -19.97 0.24
N LEU A 63 19.41 -19.09 1.17
CA LEU A 63 20.64 -19.27 1.95
C LEU A 63 20.58 -20.52 2.83
N ALA A 64 19.48 -20.74 3.55
CA ALA A 64 19.30 -21.94 4.37
C ALA A 64 19.30 -23.23 3.53
N SER A 65 18.79 -23.17 2.30
CA SER A 65 18.85 -24.30 1.35
C SER A 65 20.27 -24.54 0.85
N ARG A 66 21.02 -23.48 0.52
CA ARG A 66 22.44 -23.57 0.14
C ARG A 66 23.31 -24.18 1.24
N ASP A 67 23.04 -23.85 2.50
CA ASP A 67 23.89 -24.28 3.60
C ASP A 67 23.59 -25.71 4.09
N ASN A 68 22.34 -26.16 4.02
CA ASN A 68 21.94 -27.45 4.61
C ASN A 68 21.40 -28.46 3.59
N VAL A 69 20.65 -28.01 2.59
CA VAL A 69 19.91 -28.90 1.69
C VAL A 69 20.76 -29.30 0.49
N ILE A 70 21.47 -28.35 -0.12
CA ILE A 70 22.31 -28.61 -1.29
C ILE A 70 23.49 -29.54 -0.94
N PRO A 71 24.27 -29.30 0.14
CA PRO A 71 25.40 -30.17 0.47
C PRO A 71 24.94 -31.59 0.78
N PHE A 72 23.84 -31.74 1.53
CA PHE A 72 23.23 -33.03 1.83
C PHE A 72 22.73 -33.76 0.57
N ALA A 73 22.05 -33.04 -0.34
CA ALA A 73 21.56 -33.61 -1.59
C ALA A 73 22.70 -34.06 -2.52
N VAL A 74 23.80 -33.30 -2.56
CA VAL A 74 24.99 -33.67 -3.34
C VAL A 74 25.72 -34.84 -2.69
N SER A 75 25.93 -34.81 -1.37
CA SER A 75 26.75 -35.80 -0.65
C SER A 75 26.04 -37.14 -0.43
N GLU A 76 24.75 -37.12 -0.05
CA GLU A 76 24.00 -38.32 0.33
C GLU A 76 23.16 -38.89 -0.82
N LEU A 77 22.72 -38.04 -1.76
CA LEU A 77 21.81 -38.45 -2.84
C LEU A 77 22.49 -38.45 -4.22
N GLY A 78 23.76 -38.03 -4.31
CA GLY A 78 24.52 -37.97 -5.57
C GLY A 78 23.88 -37.04 -6.61
N LEU A 79 23.11 -36.05 -6.16
CA LEU A 79 22.41 -35.11 -7.02
C LEU A 79 23.37 -34.00 -7.46
N GLU A 80 23.33 -33.62 -8.74
CA GLU A 80 24.10 -32.48 -9.25
C GLU A 80 23.35 -31.17 -9.04
N GLU A 81 24.06 -30.12 -8.61
CA GLU A 81 23.49 -28.78 -8.45
C GLU A 81 23.15 -28.19 -9.82
N ASN A 82 21.86 -28.17 -10.15
CA ASN A 82 21.39 -27.58 -11.40
C ASN A 82 21.24 -26.06 -11.24
N ASN A 83 22.27 -25.31 -11.65
CA ASN A 83 22.33 -23.84 -11.57
C ASN A 83 21.35 -23.10 -12.50
N SER A 84 20.57 -23.82 -13.30
CA SER A 84 19.57 -23.25 -14.20
C SER A 84 18.17 -23.67 -13.77
N PRO A 85 17.16 -22.77 -13.76
CA PRO A 85 15.78 -23.19 -13.54
C PRO A 85 15.41 -24.17 -14.65
N SER A 86 15.32 -25.45 -14.30
CA SER A 86 15.25 -26.56 -15.26
C SER A 86 13.98 -26.54 -16.11
N LYS A 87 12.97 -25.76 -15.68
CA LYS A 87 11.72 -25.43 -16.39
C LYS A 87 11.03 -24.27 -15.69
N VAL A 88 10.73 -23.19 -16.42
CA VAL A 88 9.75 -22.20 -15.97
C VAL A 88 8.37 -22.81 -16.15
N ILE A 89 7.78 -23.31 -15.06
CA ILE A 89 6.41 -23.82 -15.08
C ILE A 89 5.47 -22.60 -15.08
N ARG A 90 4.93 -22.27 -16.26
CA ARG A 90 3.87 -21.25 -16.38
C ARG A 90 2.55 -21.87 -15.93
N ILE A 91 2.22 -21.66 -14.66
CA ILE A 91 0.95 -22.10 -14.09
C ILE A 91 -0.13 -21.12 -14.49
N GLN A 92 -1.22 -21.61 -15.08
CA GLN A 92 -2.38 -20.78 -15.41
C GLN A 92 -3.06 -20.29 -14.13
N LYS A 93 -3.46 -19.01 -14.10
CA LYS A 93 -4.05 -18.36 -12.92
C LYS A 93 -5.31 -19.08 -12.40
N SER A 94 -6.08 -19.69 -13.29
CA SER A 94 -7.25 -20.53 -12.95
C SER A 94 -6.89 -21.72 -12.06
N LYS A 95 -5.74 -22.37 -12.32
CA LYS A 95 -5.27 -23.52 -11.55
C LYS A 95 -4.79 -23.13 -10.15
N ILE A 96 -4.25 -21.93 -10.00
CA ILE A 96 -3.90 -21.37 -8.68
C ILE A 96 -5.18 -21.13 -7.87
N TYR A 97 -6.22 -20.59 -8.51
CA TYR A 97 -7.51 -20.34 -7.85
C TYR A 97 -8.25 -21.62 -7.43
N GLU A 98 -8.20 -22.67 -8.26
CA GLU A 98 -8.72 -24.00 -7.90
C GLU A 98 -7.99 -24.57 -6.67
N LEU A 99 -6.67 -24.44 -6.62
CA LEU A 99 -5.85 -24.91 -5.51
C LEU A 99 -6.15 -24.13 -4.22
N GLU A 100 -6.28 -22.80 -4.30
CA GLU A 100 -6.67 -21.95 -3.18
C GLU A 100 -8.04 -22.36 -2.62
N LYS A 101 -9.01 -22.65 -3.49
CA LYS A 101 -10.33 -23.10 -3.09
C LYS A 101 -10.28 -24.46 -2.39
N TYR A 102 -9.51 -25.40 -2.94
CA TYR A 102 -9.34 -26.74 -2.36
C TYR A 102 -8.66 -26.69 -0.98
N LEU A 103 -7.64 -25.84 -0.81
CA LEU A 103 -6.90 -25.68 0.44
C LEU A 103 -7.68 -24.88 1.50
N SER A 104 -8.56 -23.97 1.09
CA SER A 104 -9.41 -23.20 2.00
C SER A 104 -10.65 -23.96 2.48
N GLY A 105 -10.82 -25.22 2.05
CA GLY A 105 -11.88 -26.11 2.55
C GLY A 105 -13.30 -25.63 2.23
N LYS A 106 -13.48 -24.85 1.15
CA LYS A 106 -14.76 -24.33 0.68
C LYS A 106 -15.14 -24.83 -0.71
#